data_AF-A0A1Y1VM73-F1
#
_entry.id   AF-A0A1Y1VM73-F1
#
_cell.length_a   1.000
_cell.length_b   1.000
_cell.length_c   1.000
_cell.angle_alpha   90.00
_cell.angle_beta   90.00
_cell.angle_gamma   90.00
#
_symmetry.space_group_name_H-M   'P 1'
#
loop_
_entity.id
_entity.type
_entity.pdbx_description
1 polymer ?
#
loop_
_entity_poly.entity_id
_entity_poly.type
_entity_poly.pdbx_seq_one_letter_code
_entity_poly.pdbx_strand_id
1 'polypeptide(L)'
;MESTNQKEIEQQLKENTIGIIISTCIIAPFIEEFIFRSVIFKIINWAGKKVQKNKKFIGIVIRILAFLISSFLFAFGHYNFDFKVLASEILSFSSYFFMGIALALAYDHDGYILASIFTHMLNNIIAVLIILYIDDDITNGSIIIKNFLNSF
;
A
#
# COMPACT_ATOMS: atom_id res chain seq x y z
N MET A 1 13.51 -5.85 9.56
CA MET A 1 14.19 -5.66 8.27
C MET A 1 13.30 -4.79 7.43
N GLU A 2 13.88 -3.73 6.88
CA GLU A 2 13.22 -2.79 5.99
C GLU A 2 13.03 -3.42 4.60
N SER A 3 11.89 -3.20 3.95
CA SER A 3 11.59 -3.78 2.63
C SER A 3 12.41 -3.09 1.53
N THR A 4 12.63 -3.76 0.40
CA THR A 4 13.34 -3.14 -0.73
C THR A 4 12.57 -1.94 -1.26
N ASN A 5 11.23 -2.02 -1.28
CA ASN A 5 10.36 -0.92 -1.68
C ASN A 5 10.55 0.34 -0.81
N GLN A 6 10.67 0.16 0.51
CA GLN A 6 10.90 1.28 1.44
C GLN A 6 12.24 1.96 1.14
N LYS A 7 13.31 1.18 0.99
CA LYS A 7 14.65 1.70 0.67
C LYS A 7 14.69 2.45 -0.64
N GLU A 8 13.98 1.95 -1.65
CA GLU A 8 13.88 2.60 -2.95
C GLU A 8 13.18 3.96 -2.83
N ILE A 9 12.05 4.03 -2.11
CA ILE A 9 11.35 5.30 -1.85
C ILE A 9 12.24 6.28 -1.08
N GLU A 10 12.94 5.82 -0.03
CA GLU A 10 13.85 6.66 0.76
C GLU A 10 15.00 7.22 -0.08
N GLN A 11 15.60 6.40 -0.94
CA GLN A 11 16.64 6.85 -1.85
C GLN A 11 16.10 7.88 -2.85
N GLN A 12 14.97 7.59 -3.48
CA GLN A 12 14.37 8.48 -4.48
C GLN A 12 13.90 9.81 -3.87
N LEU A 13 13.44 9.82 -2.61
CA LEU A 13 13.07 11.05 -1.88
C LEU A 13 14.27 11.98 -1.69
N LYS A 14 15.49 11.44 -1.53
CA LYS A 14 16.75 12.21 -1.42
C LYS A 14 17.15 12.83 -2.76
N GLU A 15 16.76 12.22 -3.88
CA GLU A 15 17.07 12.69 -5.24
C GLU A 15 16.02 13.70 -5.75
N ASN A 16 14.73 13.44 -5.54
CA ASN A 16 13.63 14.30 -6.00
C ASN A 16 12.39 14.20 -5.10
N THR A 17 12.40 14.90 -3.98
CA THR A 17 11.34 14.84 -2.97
C THR A 17 9.95 15.17 -3.53
N ILE A 18 9.80 16.29 -4.25
CA ILE A 18 8.49 16.72 -4.77
C ILE A 18 7.96 15.74 -5.81
N GLY A 19 8.83 15.26 -6.71
CA GLY A 19 8.44 14.29 -7.73
C GLY A 19 7.91 13.00 -7.12
N ILE A 20 8.59 12.47 -6.09
CA ILE A 20 8.20 11.24 -5.41
C ILE A 20 6.94 11.40 -4.58
N ILE A 21 6.74 12.55 -3.92
CA ILE A 21 5.47 12.84 -3.24
C ILE A 21 4.31 12.78 -4.25
N ILE A 22 4.44 13.43 -5.42
CA ILE A 22 3.37 13.43 -6.42
C ILE A 22 3.15 12.01 -6.97
N SER A 23 4.20 11.28 -7.33
CA SER A 23 4.05 9.94 -7.91
C SER A 23 3.48 8.94 -6.90
N THR A 24 4.03 8.87 -5.69
CA THR A 24 3.68 7.85 -4.69
C THR A 24 2.43 8.20 -3.89
N CYS A 25 2.18 9.48 -3.61
CA CYS A 25 1.03 9.88 -2.79
C CYS A 25 -0.21 10.25 -3.60
N ILE A 26 -0.08 10.49 -4.91
CA ILE A 26 -1.20 10.88 -5.76
C ILE A 26 -1.34 9.88 -6.91
N ILE A 27 -0.39 9.85 -7.84
CA ILE A 27 -0.53 9.11 -9.10
C ILE A 27 -0.71 7.60 -8.86
N ALA A 28 0.14 6.99 -8.03
CA ALA A 28 0.09 5.57 -7.73
C ALA A 28 -1.25 5.17 -7.07
N PRO A 29 -1.74 5.84 -6.01
CA PRO A 29 -3.07 5.58 -5.46
C PRO A 29 -4.21 5.60 -6.49
N PHE A 30 -4.20 6.56 -7.44
CA PHE A 30 -5.22 6.59 -8.50
C PHE A 30 -5.16 5.33 -9.39
N ILE A 31 -3.96 4.97 -9.86
CA ILE A 31 -3.75 3.83 -10.76
C ILE A 31 -4.08 2.51 -10.04
N GLU A 32 -3.53 2.33 -8.85
CA GLU A 32 -3.69 1.11 -8.07
C GLU A 32 -5.15 0.87 -7.67
N GLU A 33 -5.84 1.88 -7.16
CA GLU A 33 -7.25 1.71 -6.78
C GLU A 33 -8.16 1.51 -7.99
N PHE A 34 -7.82 2.08 -9.15
CA PHE A 34 -8.52 1.78 -10.39
C PHE A 34 -8.39 0.31 -10.77
N ILE A 35 -7.17 -0.24 -10.78
CA ILE A 35 -6.92 -1.63 -11.14
C ILE A 35 -7.50 -2.58 -10.09
N PHE A 36 -7.13 -2.41 -8.82
CA PHE A 36 -7.43 -3.40 -7.80
C PHE A 36 -8.87 -3.30 -7.28
N ARG A 37 -9.47 -2.10 -7.20
CA ARG A 37 -10.86 -1.94 -6.73
C ARG A 37 -11.85 -1.95 -7.87
N SER A 38 -11.69 -1.05 -8.84
CA SER A 38 -12.70 -0.86 -9.89
C SER A 38 -12.73 -1.98 -10.91
N VAL A 39 -11.58 -2.61 -11.21
CA VAL A 39 -11.53 -3.77 -12.10
C VAL A 39 -11.63 -5.06 -11.30
N ILE A 40 -10.59 -5.43 -10.56
CA ILE A 40 -10.49 -6.78 -9.97
C ILE A 40 -11.57 -7.01 -8.91
N PHE A 41 -11.60 -6.21 -7.85
CA PHE A 41 -12.53 -6.41 -6.73
C PHE A 41 -13.99 -6.30 -7.18
N LYS A 42 -14.34 -5.23 -7.92
CA LYS A 42 -15.71 -4.97 -8.37
C LYS A 42 -16.27 -6.12 -9.19
N ILE A 43 -15.50 -6.68 -10.13
CA ILE A 43 -15.96 -7.77 -10.99
C ILE A 43 -16.26 -9.03 -10.16
N ILE A 44 -15.33 -9.43 -9.28
CA ILE A 44 -15.49 -10.65 -8.46
C ILE A 44 -16.63 -10.46 -7.46
N ASN A 45 -16.67 -9.32 -6.76
CA ASN A 45 -17.73 -9.03 -5.77
C ASN A 45 -19.11 -8.94 -6.44
N TRP A 46 -19.20 -8.37 -7.64
CA TRP A 46 -20.45 -8.36 -8.43
C TRP A 46 -20.91 -9.78 -8.80
N ALA A 47 -19.99 -10.63 -9.27
CA ALA A 47 -20.29 -12.03 -9.55
C ALA A 47 -20.78 -12.75 -8.28
N GLY A 48 -20.13 -12.52 -7.15
CA GLY A 48 -20.54 -13.03 -5.85
C GLY A 48 -21.95 -12.59 -5.44
N LYS A 49 -22.26 -11.29 -5.57
CA LYS A 49 -23.61 -10.73 -5.31
C LYS A 49 -24.67 -11.37 -6.24
N LYS A 50 -24.33 -11.66 -7.50
CA LYS A 50 -25.25 -12.33 -8.46
C LYS A 50 -25.51 -13.78 -8.06
N VAL A 51 -24.47 -14.54 -7.71
CA VAL A 51 -24.60 -15.93 -7.26
C VAL A 51 -25.35 -16.03 -5.94
N GLN A 52 -25.13 -15.07 -5.02
CA GLN A 52 -25.74 -15.03 -3.69
C GLN A 52 -27.27 -15.04 -3.74
N LYS A 53 -27.89 -14.51 -4.80
CA LYS A 53 -29.36 -14.52 -5.00
C LYS A 53 -29.95 -15.92 -5.04
N ASN A 54 -29.21 -16.90 -5.59
CA ASN A 54 -29.68 -18.29 -5.75
C ASN A 54 -28.97 -19.26 -4.78
N LYS A 55 -27.69 -19.01 -4.49
CA LYS A 55 -26.85 -19.87 -3.65
C LYS A 55 -26.13 -19.01 -2.61
N LYS A 56 -26.81 -18.73 -1.49
CA LYS A 56 -26.35 -17.80 -0.45
C LYS A 56 -24.91 -18.06 0.01
N PHE A 57 -24.59 -19.31 0.39
CA PHE A 57 -23.26 -19.67 0.88
C PHE A 57 -22.17 -19.44 -0.17
N ILE A 58 -22.37 -19.94 -1.40
CA ILE A 58 -21.39 -19.80 -2.49
C ILE A 58 -21.17 -18.32 -2.83
N GLY A 59 -22.24 -17.52 -2.87
CA GLY A 59 -22.13 -16.09 -3.11
C GLY A 59 -21.31 -15.36 -2.04
N ILE A 60 -21.49 -15.72 -0.75
CA ILE A 60 -20.67 -15.17 0.35
C ILE A 60 -19.20 -15.55 0.19
N VAL A 61 -18.90 -16.81 -0.13
CA VAL A 61 -17.52 -17.28 -0.35
C VAL A 61 -16.86 -16.49 -1.49
N ILE A 62 -17.53 -16.30 -2.62
CA ILE A 62 -16.98 -15.52 -3.75
C ILE A 62 -16.71 -14.06 -3.34
N ARG A 63 -17.60 -13.46 -2.54
CA ARG A 63 -17.39 -12.09 -2.05
C ARG A 63 -16.18 -12.00 -1.12
N ILE A 64 -16.00 -12.95 -0.21
CA ILE A 64 -14.79 -13.03 0.64
C ILE A 64 -13.54 -13.17 -0.23
N LEU A 65 -13.58 -14.05 -1.25
CA LEU A 65 -12.48 -14.21 -2.19
C LEU A 65 -12.17 -12.92 -2.97
N ALA A 66 -13.17 -12.07 -3.25
CA ALA A 66 -12.92 -10.77 -3.87
C ALA A 66 -11.99 -9.90 -3.01
N PHE A 67 -12.24 -9.83 -1.69
CA PHE A 67 -11.37 -9.14 -0.74
C PHE A 67 -9.97 -9.75 -0.73
N LEU A 68 -9.87 -11.07 -0.57
CA LEU A 68 -8.58 -11.75 -0.44
C LEU A 68 -7.74 -11.65 -1.71
N ILE A 69 -8.32 -11.89 -2.89
CA ILE A 69 -7.61 -11.86 -4.17
C ILE A 69 -7.17 -10.45 -4.53
N SER A 70 -8.06 -9.46 -4.41
CA SER A 70 -7.73 -8.05 -4.72
C SER A 70 -6.62 -7.54 -3.79
N SER A 71 -6.68 -7.87 -2.50
CA SER A 71 -5.69 -7.44 -1.50
C SER A 71 -4.36 -8.17 -1.67
N PHE A 72 -4.39 -9.46 -2.01
CA PHE A 72 -3.19 -10.23 -2.33
C PHE A 72 -2.48 -9.65 -3.55
N LEU A 73 -3.19 -9.36 -4.64
CA LEU A 73 -2.59 -8.81 -5.86
C LEU A 73 -2.05 -7.39 -5.64
N PHE A 74 -2.76 -6.57 -4.86
CA PHE A 74 -2.27 -5.26 -4.42
C PHE A 74 -0.93 -5.37 -3.67
N ALA A 75 -0.88 -6.25 -2.66
CA ALA A 75 0.33 -6.48 -1.90
C ALA A 75 1.45 -7.08 -2.77
N PHE A 76 1.12 -8.01 -3.67
CA PHE A 76 2.09 -8.65 -4.54
C PHE A 76 2.71 -7.68 -5.56
N GLY A 77 1.97 -6.65 -5.97
CA GLY A 77 2.47 -5.57 -6.81
C GLY A 77 3.66 -4.82 -6.18
N HIS A 78 3.69 -4.69 -4.85
CA HIS A 78 4.81 -4.08 -4.12
C HIS A 78 6.08 -4.94 -4.11
N TYR A 79 5.99 -6.19 -4.60
CA TYR A 79 7.12 -7.09 -4.82
C TYR A 79 7.37 -7.31 -6.31
N ASN A 80 6.94 -6.38 -7.16
CA ASN A 80 7.04 -6.46 -8.62
C ASN A 80 6.42 -7.74 -9.21
N PHE A 81 5.44 -8.32 -8.52
CA PHE A 81 4.85 -9.62 -8.87
C PHE A 81 5.89 -10.77 -8.97
N ASP A 82 6.99 -10.69 -8.20
CA ASP A 82 8.02 -11.74 -8.10
C ASP A 82 7.90 -12.54 -6.80
N PHE A 83 7.63 -13.83 -6.91
CA PHE A 83 7.51 -14.74 -5.77
C PHE A 83 8.80 -14.92 -4.97
N LYS A 84 9.98 -14.75 -5.60
CA LYS A 84 11.27 -14.82 -4.90
C LYS A 84 11.43 -13.62 -3.98
N VAL A 85 11.13 -12.42 -4.48
CA VAL A 85 11.18 -11.17 -3.70
C VAL A 85 10.17 -11.22 -2.56
N LEU A 86 8.94 -11.65 -2.86
CA LEU A 86 7.91 -11.88 -1.85
C LEU A 86 8.38 -12.84 -0.75
N ALA A 87 9.01 -13.96 -1.12
CA ALA A 87 9.49 -14.95 -0.16
C ALA A 87 10.61 -14.39 0.74
N SER A 88 11.53 -13.59 0.19
CA SER A 88 12.59 -12.95 0.97
C SER A 88 12.08 -11.86 1.91
N GLU A 89 10.91 -11.28 1.63
CA GLU A 89 10.34 -10.13 2.35
C GLU A 89 8.97 -10.43 2.96
N ILE A 90 8.67 -11.70 3.24
CA ILE A 90 7.34 -12.15 3.64
C ILE A 90 6.76 -11.44 4.88
N LEU A 91 7.61 -10.91 5.75
CA LEU A 91 7.18 -10.16 6.93
C LEU A 91 6.53 -8.82 6.54
N SER A 92 7.08 -8.10 5.55
CA SER A 92 6.49 -6.84 5.09
C SER A 92 5.20 -7.06 4.31
N PHE A 93 4.97 -8.27 3.77
CA PHE A 93 3.78 -8.58 2.97
C PHE A 93 2.49 -8.38 3.76
N SER A 94 2.51 -8.74 5.04
CA SER A 94 1.36 -8.61 5.93
C SER A 94 0.83 -7.16 5.96
N SER A 95 1.72 -6.16 6.01
CA SER A 95 1.33 -4.75 6.04
C SER A 95 0.60 -4.31 4.77
N TYR A 96 1.15 -4.61 3.59
CA TYR A 96 0.51 -4.31 2.32
C TYR A 96 -0.80 -5.10 2.12
N PHE A 97 -0.83 -6.36 2.56
CA PHE A 97 -2.03 -7.21 2.45
C PHE A 97 -3.18 -6.67 3.28
N PHE A 98 -2.94 -6.32 4.55
CA PHE A 98 -3.97 -5.74 5.40
C PHE A 98 -4.39 -4.34 4.93
N MET A 99 -3.45 -3.54 4.40
CA MET A 99 -3.80 -2.27 3.75
C MET A 99 -4.71 -2.50 2.53
N GLY A 100 -4.40 -3.49 1.69
CA GLY A 100 -5.27 -3.89 0.57
C GLY A 100 -6.69 -4.27 1.02
N ILE A 101 -6.82 -4.97 2.16
CA ILE A 101 -8.12 -5.30 2.75
C ILE A 101 -8.84 -4.03 3.22
N ALA A 102 -8.15 -3.13 3.92
CA ALA A 102 -8.71 -1.88 4.41
C ALA A 102 -9.25 -1.01 3.26
N LEU A 103 -8.50 -0.91 2.16
CA LEU A 103 -8.91 -0.21 0.95
C LEU A 103 -10.10 -0.89 0.27
N ALA A 104 -10.10 -2.22 0.17
CA ALA A 104 -11.27 -2.95 -0.34
C ALA A 104 -12.52 -2.73 0.52
N LEU A 105 -12.37 -2.62 1.84
CA LEU A 105 -13.47 -2.28 2.77
C LEU A 105 -13.96 -0.84 2.56
N ALA A 106 -13.04 0.12 2.42
CA ALA A 106 -13.38 1.51 2.12
C ALA A 106 -14.21 1.61 0.84
N TYR A 107 -13.81 0.89 -0.22
CA TYR A 107 -14.56 0.83 -1.47
C TYR A 107 -15.91 0.09 -1.36
N ASP A 108 -16.00 -1.05 -0.66
CA ASP A 108 -17.27 -1.81 -0.57
C ASP A 108 -18.32 -1.11 0.30
N HIS A 109 -17.89 -0.24 1.23
CA HIS A 109 -18.78 0.49 2.13
C HIS A 109 -19.77 1.39 1.38
N ASP A 110 -19.32 2.16 0.39
CA ASP A 110 -20.15 3.10 -0.36
C ASP A 110 -20.18 2.85 -1.89
N GLY A 111 -19.28 2.02 -2.41
CA GLY A 111 -19.14 1.72 -3.83
C GLY A 111 -18.46 2.82 -4.65
N TYR A 112 -17.97 3.89 -4.00
CA TYR A 112 -17.29 5.00 -4.65
C TYR A 112 -15.78 4.82 -4.58
N ILE A 113 -15.12 4.84 -5.74
CA ILE A 113 -13.67 4.69 -5.83
C ILE A 113 -12.90 5.80 -5.09
N LEU A 114 -13.49 7.00 -5.00
CA LEU A 114 -12.86 8.15 -4.37
C LEU A 114 -12.58 7.94 -2.87
N ALA A 115 -13.46 7.24 -2.14
CA ALA A 115 -13.24 6.97 -0.72
C ALA A 115 -11.96 6.14 -0.51
N SER A 116 -11.78 5.11 -1.35
CA SER A 116 -10.59 4.27 -1.33
C SER A 116 -9.34 5.02 -1.77
N ILE A 117 -9.43 5.82 -2.84
CA ILE A 117 -8.32 6.65 -3.32
C ILE A 117 -7.85 7.61 -2.22
N PHE A 118 -8.76 8.37 -1.59
CA PHE A 118 -8.36 9.32 -0.55
C PHE A 118 -7.79 8.62 0.69
N THR A 119 -8.33 7.46 1.07
CA THR A 119 -7.76 6.65 2.15
C THR A 119 -6.33 6.22 1.82
N HIS A 120 -6.10 5.77 0.59
CA HIS A 120 -4.77 5.37 0.13
C HIS A 120 -3.80 6.55 0.07
N MET A 121 -4.23 7.68 -0.53
CA MET A 121 -3.43 8.90 -0.57
C MET A 121 -3.02 9.37 0.83
N LEU A 122 -3.97 9.41 1.77
CA LEU A 122 -3.69 9.80 3.16
C LEU A 122 -2.68 8.86 3.81
N ASN A 123 -2.82 7.54 3.62
CA ASN A 123 -1.86 6.57 4.15
C ASN A 123 -0.45 6.79 3.58
N ASN A 124 -0.33 7.02 2.28
CA ASN A 124 0.98 7.25 1.64
C ASN A 124 1.59 8.60 2.06
N ILE A 125 0.77 9.65 2.21
CA ILE A 125 1.22 10.93 2.76
C ILE A 125 1.76 10.74 4.18
N ILE A 126 1.03 10.05 5.06
CA ILE A 126 1.49 9.78 6.43
C ILE A 126 2.81 9.00 6.41
N ALA A 127 2.92 7.96 5.57
CA ALA A 127 4.15 7.18 5.44
C ALA A 127 5.34 8.04 4.99
N VAL A 128 5.17 8.87 3.96
CA VAL A 128 6.23 9.77 3.48
C VAL A 128 6.60 10.82 4.53
N LEU A 129 5.63 11.39 5.25
CA LEU A 129 5.92 12.31 6.35
C LEU A 129 6.72 11.62 7.46
N ILE A 130 6.36 10.40 7.84
CA ILE A 130 7.11 9.60 8.82
C ILE A 130 8.57 9.42 8.36
N ILE A 131 8.81 9.09 7.09
CA ILE A 131 10.16 8.98 6.53
C ILE A 131 10.92 10.29 6.68
N LEU A 132 10.34 11.40 6.21
CA LEU A 132 11.01 12.71 6.21
C LEU A 132 11.33 13.21 7.62
N TYR A 133 10.40 13.06 8.57
CA TYR A 133 10.59 13.57 9.93
C TYR A 133 11.45 12.66 10.83
N ILE A 134 11.40 11.33 10.64
CA ILE A 134 12.20 10.41 11.45
C ILE A 134 13.64 10.29 10.93
N ASP A 135 13.88 10.36 9.61
CA ASP A 135 15.23 10.32 9.04
C ASP A 135 16.02 11.61 9.38
N ASP A 136 15.36 12.77 9.42
CA ASP A 136 16.00 14.05 9.81
C ASP A 136 16.46 14.06 11.28
N ASP A 137 15.69 13.49 12.20
CA ASP A 137 16.04 13.47 13.63
C ASP A 137 17.25 12.54 13.91
N ILE A 138 17.33 11.40 13.21
CA ILE A 138 18.46 10.47 13.30
C ILE A 138 19.71 11.08 12.65
N THR A 139 19.55 11.73 11.49
CA THR A 139 20.66 12.33 10.75
C THR A 139 21.27 13.50 11.54
N ASN A 140 20.44 14.41 12.06
CA ASN A 140 20.88 15.52 12.90
C ASN A 140 21.47 15.05 14.24
N GLY A 141 20.88 14.04 14.89
CA GLY A 141 21.45 13.43 16.09
C GLY A 141 22.83 12.82 15.87
N SER A 142 23.04 12.15 14.73
CA SER A 142 24.35 11.56 14.37
C SER A 142 25.44 12.61 14.10
N ILE A 143 25.07 13.74 13.50
CA ILE A 143 25.97 14.87 13.21
C ILE A 143 26.40 15.53 14.53
N ILE A 144 25.49 15.72 15.48
CA ILE A 144 25.79 16.29 16.80
C ILE A 144 26.76 15.38 17.56
N ILE A 145 26.54 14.06 17.55
CA ILE A 145 27.43 13.09 18.22
C ILE A 145 28.81 13.05 17.55
N LYS A 146 28.89 13.06 16.22
CA LYS A 146 30.18 13.14 15.49
C LYS A 146 30.94 14.43 15.79
N ASN A 147 30.25 15.57 15.83
CA ASN A 147 30.87 16.86 16.14
C ASN A 147 31.34 16.92 17.60
N PHE A 148 30.60 16.32 18.53
CA PHE A 148 31.01 16.18 19.92
C PHE A 148 32.24 15.28 20.08
N LEU A 149 32.28 14.13 19.42
CA LEU A 149 33.44 13.21 19.48
C LEU A 149 34.69 13.78 18.80
N ASN A 150 34.55 14.62 17.76
CA ASN A 150 35.67 15.30 17.12
C ASN A 150 36.15 16.56 17.86
N SER A 151 35.51 16.92 18.98
CA SER A 151 35.87 18.07 19.82
C SER A 151 36.75 17.69 21.03
N PHE A 152 37.16 16.42 21.12
CA PHE A 152 38.14 15.87 22.07
C PHE A 152 39.23 15.12 21.31
#